data_AF-A0A9W9ZA62-F1
#
_entry.id   AF-A0A9W9ZA62-F1
#
_cell.length_a   1.000
_cell.length_b   1.000
_cell.length_c   1.000
_cell.angle_alpha   90.00
_cell.angle_beta   90.00
_cell.angle_gamma   90.00
#
_symmetry.space_group_name_H-M   'P 1'
#
loop_
_entity.id
_entity.type
_entity.pdbx_description
1 polymer ?
#
loop_
_entity_poly.entity_id
_entity_poly.type
_entity_poly.pdbx_seq_one_letter_code
_entity_poly.pdbx_strand_id
1 'polypeptide(L)'
;MMGAIEVAMRRQLSSVHPIFQLMRPHLSPFIEITAITREKLSRQEGHLELLRRTYKTFKFVHLSSPSKMVKEREIDDGAILSHYPLREDGFRLWLAISEFFGKSVTSTTTFLGDYSQTHMTGDDVKGAISRFQDALKALSEVIKARNASGNLATVTYCLSISQWED
;
A
#
# COMPACT_ATOMS: atom_id res chain seq x y z
N MET A 1 12.75 6.26 3.60
CA MET A 1 11.90 6.20 4.81
C MET A 1 11.45 4.77 5.11
N MET A 2 10.75 4.08 4.19
CA MET A 2 10.25 2.70 4.43
C MET A 2 11.35 1.70 4.85
N GLY A 3 12.54 1.77 4.25
CA GLY A 3 13.67 0.93 4.69
C GLY A 3 14.10 1.14 6.15
N ALA A 4 13.89 2.33 6.73
CA ALA A 4 14.18 2.56 8.16
C ALA A 4 13.15 1.85 9.07
N ILE A 5 11.88 1.81 8.66
CA ILE A 5 10.82 1.06 9.35
C ILE A 5 11.12 -0.43 9.27
N GLU A 6 11.56 -0.93 8.12
CA GLU A 6 11.96 -2.33 7.96
C GLU A 6 13.15 -2.69 8.88
N VAL A 7 14.19 -1.84 8.94
CA VAL A 7 15.33 -2.05 9.85
C VAL A 7 14.88 -2.07 11.31
N ALA A 8 14.01 -1.15 11.72
CA ALA A 8 13.45 -1.12 13.07
C ALA A 8 12.65 -2.40 13.37
N MET A 9 11.74 -2.80 12.47
CA MET A 9 10.97 -4.03 12.57
C MET A 9 11.88 -5.26 12.76
N ARG A 10 12.93 -5.40 11.94
CA ARG A 10 13.87 -6.54 12.03
C ARG A 10 14.74 -6.54 13.28
N ARG A 11 14.99 -5.38 13.89
CA ARG A 11 15.81 -5.26 15.10
C ARG A 11 15.01 -5.35 16.39
N GLN A 12 13.75 -4.92 16.36
CA GLN A 12 12.95 -4.73 17.57
C GLN A 12 11.85 -5.79 17.76
N LEU A 13 11.49 -6.55 16.73
CA LEU A 13 10.46 -7.57 16.81
C LEU A 13 11.02 -8.96 16.51
N SER A 14 10.64 -9.94 17.33
CA SER A 14 10.94 -11.35 17.08
C SER A 14 10.23 -11.85 15.82
N SER A 15 10.79 -12.85 15.14
CA SER A 15 10.22 -13.43 13.91
C SER A 15 8.82 -14.03 14.12
N VAL A 16 8.53 -14.48 15.35
CA VAL A 16 7.21 -15.01 15.72
C VAL A 16 6.22 -13.92 16.10
N HIS A 17 6.66 -12.67 16.29
CA HIS A 17 5.79 -11.59 16.73
C HIS A 17 4.72 -11.32 15.67
N PRO A 18 3.43 -11.22 16.03
CA PRO A 18 2.36 -11.05 15.04
C PRO A 18 2.56 -9.81 14.16
N ILE A 19 2.94 -8.66 14.73
CA ILE A 19 3.26 -7.46 13.92
C ILE A 19 4.46 -7.69 12.97
N PHE A 20 5.48 -8.44 13.39
CA PHE A 20 6.62 -8.75 12.51
C PHE A 20 6.15 -9.57 11.32
N GLN A 21 5.38 -10.63 11.58
CA GLN A 21 4.81 -11.46 10.54
C GLN A 21 3.99 -10.57 9.59
N LEU A 22 3.06 -9.75 10.12
CA LEU A 22 2.16 -8.88 9.36
C LEU A 22 2.88 -7.90 8.44
N MET A 23 3.89 -7.22 8.96
CA MET A 23 4.58 -6.16 8.25
C MET A 23 5.66 -6.69 7.31
N ARG A 24 6.21 -7.89 7.59
CA ARG A 24 7.24 -8.53 6.77
C ARG A 24 6.94 -8.49 5.27
N PRO A 25 5.78 -8.90 4.75
CA PRO A 25 5.52 -8.78 3.32
C PRO A 25 5.61 -7.37 2.75
N HIS A 26 5.05 -6.42 3.48
CA HIS A 26 4.90 -5.06 3.00
C HIS A 26 6.22 -4.29 3.10
N LEU A 27 7.15 -4.76 3.93
CA LEU A 27 8.42 -4.09 4.20
C LEU A 27 9.64 -4.82 3.66
N SER A 28 9.64 -6.15 3.51
CA SER A 28 10.83 -6.94 3.19
C SER A 28 11.63 -6.52 1.95
N PRO A 29 11.05 -5.97 0.85
CA PRO A 29 11.86 -5.60 -0.30
C PRO A 29 12.65 -4.29 -0.13
N PHE A 30 12.36 -3.47 0.89
CA PHE A 30 12.88 -2.09 0.93
C PHE A 30 14.38 -1.98 1.25
N ILE A 31 14.95 -2.84 2.10
CA ILE A 31 16.39 -2.88 2.38
C ILE A 31 17.13 -3.27 1.10
N GLU A 32 16.66 -4.29 0.38
CA GLU A 32 17.28 -4.78 -0.86
C GLU A 32 17.22 -3.72 -1.98
N ILE A 33 16.03 -3.16 -2.24
CA ILE A 33 15.85 -2.09 -3.23
C ILE A 33 16.72 -0.87 -2.87
N THR A 34 16.82 -0.53 -1.58
CA THR A 34 17.67 0.59 -1.14
C THR A 34 19.15 0.31 -1.39
N ALA A 35 19.61 -0.92 -1.19
CA ALA A 35 20.99 -1.31 -1.49
C ALA A 35 21.27 -1.22 -3.00
N ILE A 36 20.42 -1.81 -3.83
CA ILE A 36 20.52 -1.75 -5.30
C ILE A 36 20.48 -0.31 -5.81
N THR A 37 19.58 0.51 -5.26
CA THR A 37 19.47 1.93 -5.61
C THR A 37 20.73 2.70 -5.24
N ARG A 38 21.36 2.39 -4.10
CA ARG A 38 22.61 3.05 -3.68
C ARG A 38 23.76 2.74 -4.63
N GLU A 39 23.77 1.56 -5.21
CA GLU A 39 24.83 1.08 -6.10
C GLU A 39 24.60 1.50 -7.55
N LYS A 40 23.37 1.36 -8.07
CA LYS A 40 23.06 1.48 -9.50
C LYS A 40 22.52 2.83 -9.93
N LEU A 41 21.94 3.63 -9.03
CA LEU A 41 21.37 4.92 -9.39
C LEU A 41 22.35 6.05 -9.09
N SER A 42 22.62 6.87 -10.11
CA SER A 42 23.53 8.01 -10.00
C SER A 42 23.02 9.04 -8.97
N ARG A 43 23.89 9.35 -8.00
CA ARG A 43 23.64 10.38 -6.98
C ARG A 43 24.40 11.64 -7.33
N GLN A 44 23.81 12.42 -8.22
CA GLN A 44 24.24 13.80 -8.38
C GLN A 44 23.94 14.58 -7.09
N GLU A 45 24.85 15.46 -6.68
CA GLU A 45 24.75 16.21 -5.41
C GLU A 45 23.43 16.98 -5.30
N GLY A 46 22.92 17.54 -6.40
CA GLY A 46 21.64 18.22 -6.44
C GLY A 46 20.44 17.35 -6.05
N HIS A 47 20.45 16.05 -6.39
CA HIS A 47 19.38 15.13 -6.00
C HIS A 47 19.40 14.87 -4.48
N LEU A 48 20.59 14.78 -3.89
CA LEU A 48 20.74 14.56 -2.45
C LEU A 48 20.28 15.77 -1.64
N GLU A 49 20.59 17.00 -2.08
CA GLU A 49 20.13 18.19 -1.37
C GLU A 49 18.60 18.35 -1.45
N LEU A 50 17.98 18.03 -2.59
CA LEU A 50 16.51 18.02 -2.69
C LEU A 50 15.87 17.00 -1.73
N LEU A 51 16.42 15.78 -1.68
CA LEU A 51 15.98 14.76 -0.73
C LEU A 51 16.17 15.24 0.72
N ARG A 52 17.29 15.90 1.03
CA ARG A 52 17.56 16.42 2.37
C ARG A 52 16.57 17.50 2.78
N ARG A 53 16.24 18.42 1.86
CA ARG A 53 15.29 19.51 2.10
C ARG A 53 13.87 18.98 2.29
N THR A 54 13.43 18.05 1.45
CA THR A 54 12.10 17.44 1.54
C THR A 54 11.96 16.57 2.79
N TYR A 55 13.02 15.87 3.20
CA TYR A 55 12.99 15.06 4.43
C TYR A 55 12.83 15.90 5.69
N LYS A 56 13.32 17.15 5.72
CA LYS A 56 13.12 18.06 6.87
C LYS A 56 11.67 18.47 7.08
N THR A 57 10.88 18.58 6.00
CA THR A 57 9.47 18.96 6.07
C THR A 57 8.55 17.75 6.19
N PHE A 58 9.08 16.55 5.97
CA PHE A 58 8.32 15.31 6.05
C PHE A 58 7.83 15.04 7.47
N LYS A 59 6.54 14.74 7.60
CA LYS A 59 5.89 14.31 8.85
C LYS A 59 5.16 13.00 8.61
N PHE A 60 5.09 12.15 9.63
CA PHE A 60 4.41 10.85 9.53
C PHE A 60 2.93 10.99 9.13
N VAL A 61 2.27 12.10 9.51
CA VAL A 61 0.90 12.42 9.11
C VAL A 61 0.72 12.53 7.58
N HIS A 62 1.78 12.79 6.81
CA HIS A 62 1.71 12.80 5.34
C HIS A 62 1.47 11.41 4.73
N LEU A 63 1.59 10.34 5.53
CA LEU A 63 1.26 8.96 5.13
C LEU A 63 -0.08 8.49 5.70
N SER A 64 -0.80 9.37 6.40
CA SER A 64 -2.09 9.05 7.01
C SER A 64 -3.22 9.14 6.00
N SER A 65 -4.44 8.86 6.45
CA SER A 65 -5.63 8.65 5.62
C SER A 65 -5.74 9.58 4.41
N PRO A 66 -6.00 9.04 3.20
CA PRO A 66 -6.29 9.82 2.01
C PRO A 66 -7.36 10.88 2.25
N SER A 67 -8.37 10.63 3.10
CA SER A 67 -9.39 11.63 3.42
C SER A 67 -8.83 12.92 4.00
N LYS A 68 -7.80 12.84 4.83
CA LYS A 68 -7.19 14.04 5.43
C LYS A 68 -6.38 14.80 4.39
N MET A 69 -5.56 14.09 3.61
CA MET A 69 -4.76 14.68 2.54
C MET A 69 -5.63 15.35 1.47
N VAL A 70 -6.73 14.70 1.09
CA VAL A 70 -7.64 15.16 0.04
C VAL A 70 -8.41 16.40 0.50
N LYS A 71 -8.81 16.47 1.78
CA LYS A 71 -9.40 17.68 2.38
C LYS A 71 -8.42 18.84 2.52
N GLU A 72 -7.20 18.58 3.00
CA GLU A 72 -6.15 19.61 3.13
C GLU A 72 -5.73 20.22 1.78
N ARG A 73 -5.98 19.51 0.70
CA ARG A 73 -5.70 19.92 -0.68
C ARG A 73 -6.95 20.38 -1.44
N GLU A 74 -8.11 20.42 -0.79
CA GLU A 74 -9.40 20.86 -1.38
C GLU A 74 -9.77 20.08 -2.65
N ILE A 75 -9.39 18.80 -2.70
CA ILE A 75 -9.65 17.88 -3.82
C ILE A 75 -10.65 16.79 -3.42
N ASP A 76 -11.45 16.99 -2.37
CA ASP A 76 -12.45 16.01 -1.91
C ASP A 76 -13.77 16.10 -2.66
N ASP A 77 -14.07 17.26 -3.24
CA ASP A 77 -15.31 17.45 -3.96
C ASP A 77 -15.31 16.73 -5.33
N GLY A 78 -16.19 15.74 -5.46
CA GLY A 78 -16.44 15.02 -6.70
C GLY A 78 -17.31 15.79 -7.70
N ALA A 79 -17.95 16.88 -7.31
CA ALA A 79 -18.64 17.78 -8.24
C ALA A 79 -17.67 18.74 -8.93
N ILE A 80 -16.66 19.21 -8.19
CA ILE A 80 -15.61 20.10 -8.72
C ILE A 80 -14.58 19.30 -9.53
N LEU A 81 -14.17 18.13 -9.01
CA LEU A 81 -13.23 17.23 -9.68
C LEU A 81 -13.86 15.84 -9.81
N SER A 82 -14.70 15.67 -10.83
CA SER A 82 -15.52 14.48 -11.03
C SER A 82 -14.77 13.23 -11.46
N HIS A 83 -13.58 13.38 -12.04
CA HIS A 83 -12.82 12.27 -12.61
C HIS A 83 -11.42 12.18 -12.02
N TYR A 84 -11.30 11.66 -10.79
CA TYR A 84 -10.01 11.46 -10.14
C TYR A 84 -9.77 10.03 -9.62
N PRO A 85 -9.75 8.99 -10.49
CA PRO A 85 -9.65 7.57 -10.11
C PRO A 85 -8.71 7.21 -8.95
N LEU A 86 -7.53 7.83 -8.88
CA LEU A 86 -6.57 7.60 -7.79
C LEU A 86 -7.13 7.99 -6.40
N ARG A 87 -7.96 9.04 -6.31
CA ARG A 87 -8.66 9.45 -5.10
C ARG A 87 -9.71 8.40 -4.70
N GLU A 88 -10.61 8.04 -5.61
CA GLU A 88 -11.68 7.08 -5.32
C GLU A 88 -11.14 5.68 -5.02
N ASP A 89 -10.26 5.17 -5.87
CA ASP A 89 -9.69 3.83 -5.71
C ASP A 89 -8.76 3.77 -4.51
N GLY A 90 -7.91 4.80 -4.33
CA GLY A 90 -7.01 4.90 -3.19
C GLY A 90 -7.77 4.99 -1.87
N PHE A 91 -8.94 5.63 -1.84
CA PHE A 91 -9.79 5.66 -0.66
C PHE A 91 -10.42 4.29 -0.36
N ARG A 92 -10.94 3.59 -1.38
CA ARG A 92 -11.47 2.22 -1.23
C ARG A 92 -10.38 1.25 -0.76
N LEU A 93 -9.18 1.38 -1.31
CA LEU A 93 -8.01 0.60 -0.91
C LEU A 93 -7.61 0.89 0.54
N TRP A 94 -7.55 2.17 0.91
CA TRP A 94 -7.25 2.58 2.28
C TRP A 94 -8.26 2.04 3.28
N LEU A 95 -9.56 2.08 2.95
CA LEU A 95 -10.61 1.51 3.80
C LEU A 95 -10.45 -0.01 3.95
N ALA A 96 -10.27 -0.73 2.84
CA ALA A 96 -10.06 -2.19 2.88
C ALA A 96 -8.85 -2.57 3.75
N ILE A 97 -7.74 -1.82 3.61
CA ILE A 97 -6.54 -1.96 4.43
C ILE A 97 -6.87 -1.63 5.90
N SER A 98 -7.51 -0.49 6.17
CA SER A 98 -7.81 -0.05 7.55
C SER A 98 -8.74 -1.02 8.27
N GLU A 99 -9.74 -1.57 7.58
CA GLU A 99 -10.63 -2.59 8.12
C GLU A 99 -9.90 -3.92 8.36
N PHE A 100 -9.00 -4.31 7.46
CA PHE A 100 -8.16 -5.49 7.63
C PHE A 100 -7.26 -5.37 8.85
N PHE A 101 -6.54 -4.26 9.01
CA PHE A 101 -5.67 -4.00 10.17
C PHE A 101 -6.47 -3.71 11.46
N GLY A 102 -7.71 -3.20 11.34
CA GLY A 102 -8.60 -2.91 12.47
C GLY A 102 -9.34 -4.14 13.03
N LYS A 103 -9.52 -5.19 12.22
CA LYS A 103 -10.20 -6.45 12.61
C LYS A 103 -9.30 -7.68 12.56
N SER A 104 -8.05 -7.56 12.13
CA SER A 104 -7.16 -8.70 12.02
C SER A 104 -5.70 -8.32 12.12
N VAL A 105 -4.92 -9.33 12.50
CA VAL A 105 -3.47 -9.30 12.56
C VAL A 105 -2.97 -10.37 11.57
N THR A 106 -1.91 -10.03 10.82
CA THR A 106 -1.02 -10.88 9.97
C THR A 106 -1.57 -11.26 8.56
N SER A 107 -0.81 -11.57 7.48
CA SER A 107 0.56 -11.35 6.94
C SER A 107 0.78 -12.08 5.60
N THR A 108 1.91 -11.79 4.91
CA THR A 108 2.63 -12.26 3.69
C THR A 108 2.35 -11.72 2.26
N THR A 109 3.18 -12.19 1.31
CA THR A 109 3.75 -11.48 0.16
C THR A 109 3.49 -12.30 -1.08
N THR A 110 2.51 -11.84 -1.82
CA THR A 110 2.51 -11.76 -3.27
C THR A 110 1.71 -10.48 -3.53
N PHE A 111 0.84 -10.40 -4.54
CA PHE A 111 0.00 -9.21 -4.71
C PHE A 111 -0.79 -8.87 -3.44
N LEU A 112 -1.22 -7.62 -3.32
CA LEU A 112 -2.00 -7.21 -2.15
C LEU A 112 -3.11 -8.25 -1.89
N GLY A 113 -3.14 -8.82 -0.68
CA GLY A 113 -4.05 -9.89 -0.30
C GLY A 113 -3.54 -11.33 -0.47
N ASP A 114 -2.38 -11.57 -1.07
CA ASP A 114 -1.80 -12.91 -1.15
C ASP A 114 -0.94 -13.23 0.08
N TYR A 115 -1.44 -14.19 0.84
CA TYR A 115 -0.93 -14.63 2.12
C TYR A 115 -0.61 -16.14 2.11
N SER A 116 -0.24 -16.68 0.96
CA SER A 116 0.09 -18.10 0.77
C SER A 116 1.40 -18.54 1.45
N GLN A 117 2.37 -17.63 1.58
CA GLN A 117 3.70 -17.91 2.14
C GLN A 117 3.80 -17.64 3.67
N THR A 118 2.67 -17.58 4.36
CA THR A 118 2.62 -17.31 5.81
C THR A 118 2.85 -18.56 6.64
N HIS A 119 3.42 -18.36 7.83
CA HIS A 119 3.35 -19.34 8.91
C HIS A 119 2.16 -19.08 9.86
N MET A 120 1.12 -18.39 9.36
CA MET A 120 -0.01 -17.99 10.18
C MET A 120 -0.99 -19.13 10.37
N THR A 121 -1.49 -19.25 11.60
CA THR A 121 -2.38 -20.32 12.03
C THR A 121 -3.54 -19.71 12.84
N GLY A 122 -4.69 -20.40 12.87
CA GLY A 122 -5.93 -19.93 13.50
C GLY A 122 -7.06 -19.65 12.49
N ASP A 123 -8.28 -20.00 12.86
CA ASP A 123 -9.44 -19.94 11.96
C ASP A 123 -9.95 -18.50 11.79
N ASP A 124 -9.90 -17.71 12.85
CA ASP A 124 -10.24 -16.28 12.89
C ASP A 124 -9.33 -15.46 11.97
N VAL A 125 -8.05 -15.83 11.93
CA VAL A 125 -7.03 -15.27 11.06
C VAL A 125 -7.30 -15.60 9.59
N LYS A 126 -7.58 -16.87 9.27
CA LYS A 126 -7.98 -17.30 7.91
C LYS A 126 -9.25 -16.59 7.44
N GLY A 127 -10.23 -16.43 8.34
CA GLY A 127 -11.47 -15.71 8.06
C GLY A 127 -11.23 -14.23 7.73
N ALA A 128 -10.29 -13.58 8.41
CA ALA A 128 -9.93 -12.20 8.10
C ALA A 128 -9.22 -12.03 6.75
N ILE A 129 -8.31 -12.94 6.43
CA ILE A 129 -7.64 -12.98 5.13
C ILE A 129 -8.67 -13.14 4.00
N SER A 130 -9.62 -14.08 4.15
CA SER A 130 -10.66 -14.30 3.14
C SER A 130 -11.47 -13.03 2.90
N ARG A 131 -11.93 -12.36 3.97
CA ARG A 131 -12.69 -11.11 3.84
C ARG A 131 -11.91 -10.01 3.13
N PHE A 132 -10.62 -9.89 3.42
CA PHE A 132 -9.77 -8.91 2.76
C PHE A 132 -9.58 -9.24 1.28
N GLN A 133 -9.32 -10.50 0.95
CA GLN A 133 -9.21 -10.96 -0.43
C GLN A 133 -10.51 -10.74 -1.23
N ASP A 134 -11.66 -10.98 -0.61
CA ASP A 134 -12.97 -10.74 -1.23
C ASP A 134 -13.21 -9.24 -1.47
N ALA A 135 -12.82 -8.38 -0.52
CA ALA A 135 -12.88 -6.93 -0.67
C ALA A 135 -11.98 -6.44 -1.82
N LEU A 136 -10.77 -6.99 -1.95
CA LEU A 136 -9.86 -6.65 -3.04
C LEU A 136 -10.36 -7.12 -4.41
N LYS A 137 -10.96 -8.31 -4.50
CA LYS A 137 -11.61 -8.78 -5.73
C LYS A 137 -12.75 -7.85 -6.13
N ALA A 138 -13.64 -7.54 -5.19
CA ALA A 138 -14.75 -6.62 -5.44
C ALA A 138 -14.27 -5.24 -5.92
N LEU A 139 -13.20 -4.72 -5.33
CA LEU A 139 -12.57 -3.47 -5.78
C LEU A 139 -12.03 -3.58 -7.21
N SER A 140 -11.34 -4.68 -7.53
CA SER A 140 -10.79 -4.89 -8.87
C SER A 140 -11.88 -4.97 -9.93
N GLU A 141 -13.01 -5.62 -9.66
CA GLU A 141 -14.17 -5.65 -10.57
C GLU A 141 -14.76 -4.24 -10.79
N VAL A 142 -14.85 -3.42 -9.74
CA VAL A 142 -15.28 -2.01 -9.86
C VAL A 142 -14.34 -1.21 -10.76
N ILE A 143 -13.02 -1.39 -10.59
CA ILE A 143 -12.00 -0.70 -11.40
C ILE A 143 -12.09 -1.14 -12.86
N LYS A 144 -12.24 -2.45 -13.12
CA LYS A 144 -12.40 -3.03 -14.47
C LYS A 144 -13.66 -2.50 -15.16
N ALA A 145 -14.81 -2.53 -14.48
CA ALA A 145 -16.07 -2.01 -15.01
C ALA A 145 -15.99 -0.52 -15.35
N ARG A 146 -15.36 0.28 -14.47
CA ARG A 146 -15.11 1.71 -14.71
C ARG A 146 -14.20 1.94 -15.92
N ASN A 147 -13.14 1.15 -16.07
CA ASN A 147 -12.21 1.26 -17.19
C ASN A 147 -12.84 0.83 -18.53
N ALA A 148 -13.74 -0.17 -18.53
CA ALA A 148 -14.45 -0.62 -19.72
C ALA A 148 -15.45 0.42 -20.27
N SER A 149 -15.89 1.39 -19.46
CA SER A 149 -16.83 2.45 -19.88
C SER A 149 -16.24 3.49 -20.85
N GLY A 150 -14.93 3.40 -21.18
CA GLY A 150 -14.33 4.02 -22.37
C GLY A 150 -14.13 5.54 -22.35
N ASN A 151 -14.54 6.26 -21.30
CA ASN A 151 -14.50 7.73 -21.31
C ASN A 151 -13.13 8.35 -20.96
N LEU A 152 -12.13 7.59 -20.48
CA LEU A 152 -10.80 8.08 -20.09
C LEU A 152 -9.72 7.01 -20.25
N ALA A 153 -8.45 7.42 -20.19
CA ALA A 153 -7.29 6.52 -20.15
C ALA A 153 -7.45 5.48 -19.02
N THR A 154 -7.20 4.21 -19.33
CA THR A 154 -7.28 3.09 -18.40
C THR A 154 -6.37 3.32 -17.20
N VAL A 155 -6.94 3.43 -16.00
CA VAL A 155 -6.17 3.56 -14.75
C VAL A 155 -6.16 2.21 -14.03
N THR A 156 -4.99 1.58 -13.92
CA THR A 156 -4.82 0.23 -13.37
C THR A 156 -3.98 0.19 -12.09
N TYR A 157 -3.44 1.32 -11.63
CA TYR A 157 -2.47 1.39 -10.52
C TYR A 157 -2.95 0.80 -9.18
N CYS A 158 -4.26 0.67 -8.98
CA CYS A 158 -4.86 0.11 -7.77
C CYS A 158 -5.45 -1.30 -7.95
N LEU A 159 -5.28 -1.92 -9.12
CA LEU A 159 -5.69 -3.32 -9.35
C LEU A 159 -4.74 -4.28 -8.63
N SER A 160 -5.28 -5.32 -7.99
CA SER A 160 -4.47 -6.44 -7.51
C SER A 160 -3.95 -7.26 -8.70
N ILE A 161 -2.64 -7.52 -8.79
CA ILE A 161 -2.01 -8.17 -9.95
C ILE A 161 -2.38 -9.65 -10.14
N SER A 162 -3.07 -10.28 -9.19
CA SER A 162 -3.73 -11.59 -9.41
C SER A 162 -4.80 -11.57 -10.51
N GLN A 163 -5.09 -10.40 -11.09
CA GLN A 163 -6.06 -10.22 -12.16
C GLN A 163 -5.51 -9.42 -13.36
N TRP A 164 -4.17 -9.35 -13.53
CA TRP A 164 -3.53 -8.66 -14.67
C TRP A 164 -3.27 -9.60 -15.86
N GLU A 165 -3.63 -10.87 -15.75
CA GLU A 165 -3.64 -11.82 -16.86
C GLU A 165 -5.07 -11.88 -17.43
N ASP A 166 -5.24 -11.26 -18.60
CA ASP A 166 -6.19 -11.68 -19.64
C ASP A 166 -5.41 -12.47 -20.71
#